data_AF-A0A497SMC0-F1
#
_entry.id   AF-A0A497SMC0-F1
#
_cell.length_a   1.000
_cell.length_b   1.000
_cell.length_c   1.000
_cell.angle_alpha   90.00
_cell.angle_beta   90.00
_cell.angle_gamma   90.00
#
_symmetry.space_group_name_H-M   'P 1'
#
loop_
_entity.id
_entity.type
_entity.pdbx_description
1 polymer ?
#
loop_
_entity_poly.entity_id
_entity_poly.type
_entity_poly.pdbx_seq_one_letter_code
_entity_poly.pdbx_strand_id
1 'polypeptide(L)'
;MGKGIGINVVVAMVVALTGVLLFLGLITGTLQESLTMLYCGSYIRIAGMMPSSENPSIPDVCIYGKPLETFRIEEYDNKIVSRILLSYIISCWDKVENLRLEKDYACYELVLTETVANVDEGNVSNILVKEDHCSSIENSDFGCGAKDQIVWSVDGGIINTQKVLLIYYDYANDSIMVKG
;
A
#
# COMPACT_ATOMS: atom_id res chain seq x y z
N MET A 1 -30.71 -41.10 41.35
CA MET A 1 -31.77 -40.23 40.77
C MET A 1 -31.12 -38.96 40.23
N GLY A 2 -30.73 -38.93 38.96
CA GLY A 2 -30.23 -37.71 38.31
C GLY A 2 -31.42 -36.92 37.77
N LYS A 3 -31.68 -35.73 38.33
CA LYS A 3 -32.64 -34.79 37.73
C LYS A 3 -31.97 -34.21 36.49
N GLY A 4 -32.43 -34.63 35.31
CA GLY A 4 -31.98 -34.07 34.05
C GLY A 4 -32.22 -32.56 34.03
N ILE A 5 -31.24 -31.81 33.53
CA ILE A 5 -31.39 -30.37 33.30
C ILE A 5 -32.56 -30.19 32.34
N GLY A 6 -33.56 -29.39 32.75
CA GLY A 6 -34.74 -29.13 31.93
C GLY A 6 -34.32 -28.55 30.58
N ILE A 7 -34.90 -29.07 29.49
CA ILE A 7 -34.54 -28.70 28.12
C ILE A 7 -34.59 -27.18 27.88
N ASN A 8 -35.51 -26.49 28.57
CA ASN A 8 -35.64 -25.03 28.54
C ASN A 8 -34.40 -24.31 29.10
N VAL A 9 -33.75 -24.88 30.11
CA VAL A 9 -32.52 -24.32 30.70
C VAL A 9 -31.35 -24.45 29.71
N VAL A 10 -31.27 -25.57 28.99
CA VAL A 10 -30.26 -25.78 27.95
C VAL A 10 -30.45 -24.78 26.81
N VAL A 11 -31.68 -24.59 26.33
CA VAL A 11 -31.99 -23.62 25.27
C VAL A 11 -31.67 -22.19 25.71
N ALA A 12 -32.06 -21.80 26.93
CA ALA A 12 -31.75 -20.48 27.47
C ALA A 12 -30.23 -20.23 27.57
N MET A 13 -29.46 -21.25 27.94
CA MET A 13 -28.01 -21.17 28.04
C MET A 13 -27.34 -20.99 26.67
N VAL A 14 -27.81 -21.70 25.63
CA VAL A 14 -27.29 -21.56 24.27
C VAL A 14 -27.57 -20.16 23.71
N VAL A 15 -28.77 -19.63 23.92
CA VAL A 15 -29.12 -18.26 23.48
C VAL A 15 -28.23 -17.23 24.18
N ALA A 16 -28.02 -17.36 25.49
CA ALA A 16 -27.15 -16.46 26.25
C ALA A 16 -25.69 -16.52 25.77
N LEU A 17 -25.14 -17.71 25.54
CA LEU A 17 -23.80 -17.91 24.99
C LEU A 17 -23.65 -17.28 23.60
N THR A 18 -24.65 -17.43 22.74
CA THR A 18 -24.64 -16.85 21.39
C THR A 18 -24.67 -15.32 21.44
N GLY A 19 -25.46 -14.74 22.34
CA GLY A 19 -25.50 -13.29 22.56
C GLY A 19 -24.16 -12.73 23.05
N VAL A 20 -23.51 -13.41 24.01
CA VAL A 20 -22.18 -13.00 24.51
C VAL A 20 -21.12 -13.10 23.42
N LEU A 21 -21.12 -14.16 22.60
CA LEU A 21 -20.18 -14.32 21.50
C LEU A 21 -20.36 -13.25 20.41
N LEU A 22 -21.60 -12.91 20.07
CA LEU A 22 -21.89 -11.81 19.13
C LEU A 22 -21.44 -10.46 19.69
N PHE A 23 -21.70 -10.20 20.96
CA PHE A 23 -21.27 -8.97 21.64
C PHE A 23 -19.75 -8.87 21.73
N LEU A 24 -19.07 -9.97 22.06
CA LEU A 24 -17.62 -10.05 22.05
C LEU A 24 -17.06 -9.84 20.65
N GLY A 25 -17.64 -10.45 19.61
CA GLY A 25 -17.23 -10.25 18.21
C GLY A 25 -17.35 -8.81 17.74
N LEU A 26 -18.37 -8.08 18.21
CA LEU A 26 -18.53 -6.64 17.97
C LEU A 26 -17.44 -5.81 18.68
N ILE A 27 -17.00 -6.21 19.87
CA ILE A 27 -16.01 -5.48 20.67
C ILE A 27 -14.57 -5.81 20.25
N THR A 28 -14.29 -7.04 19.80
CA THR A 28 -12.94 -7.50 19.46
C THR A 28 -12.40 -6.96 18.12
N GLY A 29 -13.10 -6.04 17.46
CA GLY A 29 -12.60 -5.28 16.30
C GLY A 29 -12.61 -6.03 14.95
N THR A 30 -12.55 -7.36 14.94
CA THR A 30 -12.52 -8.17 13.70
C THR A 30 -13.79 -8.05 12.86
N LEU A 31 -14.95 -7.89 13.50
CA LEU A 31 -16.22 -7.63 12.80
C LEU A 31 -16.27 -6.20 12.24
N GLN A 32 -15.67 -5.23 12.94
CA GLN A 32 -15.63 -3.84 12.52
C GLN A 32 -14.82 -3.68 11.22
N GLU A 33 -13.70 -4.37 11.10
CA GLU A 33 -12.87 -4.36 9.89
C GLU A 33 -13.63 -4.98 8.69
N SER A 34 -14.28 -6.13 8.90
CA SER A 34 -15.07 -6.82 7.87
C SER A 34 -16.29 -6.00 7.40
N LEU A 35 -17.00 -5.36 8.34
CA LEU A 35 -18.14 -4.50 8.04
C LEU A 35 -17.71 -3.21 7.34
N THR A 36 -16.55 -2.67 7.70
CA THR A 36 -15.99 -1.49 7.04
C THR A 36 -15.64 -1.81 5.58
N MET A 37 -14.99 -2.94 5.32
CA MET A 37 -14.69 -3.39 3.94
C MET A 37 -15.96 -3.54 3.10
N LEU A 38 -17.01 -4.15 3.66
CA LEU A 38 -18.28 -4.38 2.97
C LEU A 38 -19.03 -3.06 2.72
N TYR A 39 -19.07 -2.18 3.72
CA TYR A 39 -19.64 -0.82 3.60
C TYR A 39 -18.96 -0.01 2.50
N CYS A 40 -17.63 0.01 2.47
CA CYS A 40 -16.86 0.80 1.51
C CYS A 40 -16.95 0.25 0.09
N GLY A 41 -16.94 -1.08 -0.07
CA GLY A 41 -17.16 -1.72 -1.37
C GLY A 41 -18.55 -1.41 -1.94
N SER A 42 -19.59 -1.39 -1.11
CA SER A 42 -20.94 -0.99 -1.52
C SER A 42 -21.03 0.50 -1.85
N TYR A 43 -20.44 1.38 -1.04
CA TYR A 43 -20.45 2.82 -1.25
C TYR A 43 -19.79 3.23 -2.57
N ILE A 44 -18.59 2.71 -2.84
CA ILE A 44 -17.83 3.01 -4.08
C ILE A 44 -18.61 2.57 -5.33
N ARG A 45 -19.27 1.41 -5.28
CA ARG A 45 -20.10 0.94 -6.40
C ARG A 45 -21.29 1.85 -6.67
N ILE A 46 -21.93 2.36 -5.62
CA ILE A 46 -23.07 3.28 -5.75
C ILE A 46 -22.60 4.65 -6.25
N ALA A 47 -21.50 5.18 -5.70
CA ALA A 47 -20.91 6.43 -6.13
C ALA A 47 -20.43 6.38 -7.60
N GLY A 48 -19.87 5.25 -8.05
CA GLY A 48 -19.46 5.05 -9.44
C GLY A 48 -20.61 4.98 -10.46
N MET A 49 -21.85 4.83 -10.00
CA MET A 49 -23.05 4.89 -10.86
C MET A 49 -23.64 6.30 -10.97
N MET A 50 -23.14 7.27 -10.20
CA MET A 50 -23.62 8.66 -10.24
C MET A 50 -22.85 9.48 -11.30
N PRO A 51 -23.51 10.45 -11.96
CA PRO A 51 -22.84 11.34 -12.91
C PRO A 51 -21.81 12.21 -12.22
N SER A 52 -20.64 12.42 -12.84
CA SER A 52 -19.45 13.03 -12.24
C SER A 52 -19.64 14.41 -11.60
N SER A 53 -20.75 15.10 -11.84
CA SER A 53 -21.07 16.40 -11.23
C SER A 53 -21.64 16.31 -9.81
N GLU A 54 -22.06 15.12 -9.35
CA GLU A 54 -22.74 14.94 -8.05
C GLU A 54 -22.10 13.88 -7.16
N ASN A 55 -20.90 13.39 -7.50
CA ASN A 55 -20.27 12.33 -6.71
C ASN A 55 -19.98 12.82 -5.28
N PRO A 56 -20.58 12.19 -4.25
CA PRO A 56 -20.29 12.55 -2.87
C PRO A 56 -18.85 12.17 -2.52
N SER A 57 -18.22 12.98 -1.66
CA SER A 57 -16.88 12.71 -1.16
C SER A 57 -16.88 11.40 -0.35
N ILE A 58 -15.94 10.52 -0.64
CA ILE A 58 -15.80 9.23 0.04
C ILE A 58 -15.55 9.46 1.55
N PRO A 59 -16.28 8.79 2.45
CA PRO A 59 -16.11 8.94 3.90
C PRO A 59 -14.70 8.54 4.36
N ASP A 60 -14.13 9.26 5.33
CA ASP A 60 -12.77 9.01 5.86
C ASP A 60 -12.56 7.59 6.38
N VAL A 61 -13.63 6.96 6.90
CA VAL A 61 -13.62 5.57 7.38
C VAL A 61 -13.42 4.56 6.24
N CYS A 62 -13.70 4.94 4.99
CA CYS A 62 -13.40 4.11 3.83
C CYS A 62 -12.00 4.30 3.26
N ILE A 63 -11.23 5.16 3.91
CA ILE A 63 -9.81 5.39 3.63
C ILE A 63 -8.97 4.46 4.54
N TYR A 64 -9.37 3.18 4.67
CA TYR A 64 -8.47 2.15 5.18
C TYR A 64 -7.58 1.69 4.03
N GLY A 65 -6.32 2.11 4.11
CA GLY A 65 -5.46 2.24 2.94
C GLY A 65 -5.68 3.62 2.35
N LYS A 66 -4.74 4.54 2.59
CA LYS A 66 -4.73 5.84 1.91
C LYS A 66 -4.98 5.60 0.41
N PRO A 67 -5.76 6.44 -0.29
CA PRO A 67 -5.74 6.39 -1.75
C PRO A 67 -4.28 6.46 -2.17
N LEU A 68 -3.84 5.48 -2.95
CA LEU A 68 -2.49 5.43 -3.49
C LEU A 68 -2.21 6.80 -4.08
N GLU A 69 -1.18 7.49 -3.60
CA GLU A 69 -0.92 8.86 -4.01
C GLU A 69 -0.47 8.80 -5.48
N THR A 70 -1.39 9.10 -6.40
CA THR A 70 -1.12 9.08 -7.84
C THR A 70 -0.48 10.39 -8.26
N PHE A 71 0.71 10.31 -8.83
CA PHE A 71 1.44 11.45 -9.38
C PHE A 71 1.67 11.27 -10.87
N ARG A 72 1.49 12.35 -11.62
CA ARG A 72 1.80 12.37 -13.06
C ARG A 72 3.18 12.95 -13.26
N ILE A 73 3.99 12.26 -14.06
CA ILE A 73 5.32 12.72 -14.48
C ILE A 73 5.20 13.09 -15.95
N GLU A 74 5.38 14.38 -16.23
CA GLU A 74 5.33 14.96 -17.58
C GLU A 74 6.72 15.05 -18.24
N GLU A 75 7.75 14.55 -17.55
CA GLU A 75 9.13 14.58 -17.98
C GLU A 75 9.52 13.30 -18.74
N TYR A 76 10.42 13.44 -19.71
CA TYR A 76 10.89 12.34 -20.57
C TYR A 76 12.41 12.11 -20.47
N ASP A 77 13.15 13.09 -19.96
CA ASP A 77 14.60 12.99 -19.81
C ASP A 77 14.97 11.95 -18.76
N ASN A 78 15.87 11.04 -19.12
CA ASN A 78 16.31 9.94 -18.25
C ASN A 78 16.77 10.44 -16.87
N LYS A 79 17.60 11.48 -16.85
CA LYS A 79 18.23 11.99 -15.63
C LYS A 79 17.18 12.67 -14.74
N ILE A 80 16.27 13.44 -15.34
CA ILE A 80 15.18 14.10 -14.61
C ILE A 80 14.25 13.04 -14.01
N VAL A 81 13.78 12.09 -14.81
CA VAL A 81 12.86 11.04 -14.32
C VAL A 81 13.52 10.17 -13.27
N SER A 82 14.79 9.78 -13.45
CA SER A 82 15.53 9.01 -12.45
C SER A 82 15.62 9.75 -11.10
N ARG A 83 15.84 11.07 -11.11
CA ARG A 83 15.85 11.89 -9.89
C ARG A 83 14.45 11.99 -9.26
N ILE A 84 13.40 12.10 -10.07
CA ILE A 84 12.01 12.10 -9.58
C ILE A 84 11.71 10.76 -8.90
N LEU A 85 12.00 9.64 -9.56
CA LEU A 85 11.83 8.29 -9.01
C LEU A 85 12.58 8.14 -7.69
N LEU A 86 13.85 8.56 -7.63
CA LEU A 86 14.65 8.53 -6.41
C LEU A 86 13.97 9.25 -5.25
N SER A 87 13.41 10.45 -5.50
CA SER A 87 12.76 11.23 -4.44
C SER A 87 11.51 10.53 -3.89
N TYR A 88 10.73 9.85 -4.73
CA TYR A 88 9.59 9.06 -4.27
C TYR A 88 10.01 7.77 -3.56
N ILE A 89 11.09 7.12 -3.99
CA ILE A 89 11.65 5.95 -3.31
C ILE A 89 12.10 6.33 -1.88
N ILE A 90 12.91 7.39 -1.75
CA ILE A 90 13.36 7.89 -0.44
C ILE A 90 12.17 8.30 0.42
N SER A 91 11.19 9.01 -0.15
CA SER A 91 10.01 9.42 0.61
C SER A 91 9.15 8.22 1.06
N CYS A 92 9.07 7.16 0.26
CA CYS A 92 8.40 5.92 0.65
C CYS A 92 9.13 5.24 1.81
N TRP A 93 10.46 5.15 1.72
CA TRP A 93 11.30 4.59 2.77
C TRP A 93 11.15 5.35 4.10
N ASP A 94 11.27 6.67 4.06
CA ASP A 94 11.10 7.53 5.24
C ASP A 94 9.69 7.38 5.86
N LYS A 95 8.64 7.28 5.04
CA LYS A 95 7.27 7.00 5.53
C LYS A 95 7.21 5.67 6.28
N VAL A 96 7.79 4.60 5.73
CA VAL A 96 7.77 3.26 6.30
C VAL A 96 8.56 3.20 7.61
N GLU A 97 9.76 3.79 7.64
CA GLU A 97 10.64 3.79 8.81
C GLU A 97 10.02 4.58 9.97
N ASN A 98 9.48 5.77 9.69
CA ASN A 98 8.81 6.60 10.69
C ASN A 98 7.54 5.94 11.25
N LEU A 99 6.77 5.24 10.40
CA LEU A 99 5.54 4.57 10.81
C LEU A 99 5.78 3.17 11.39
N ARG A 100 7.00 2.62 11.27
CA ARG A 100 7.38 1.26 11.68
C ARG A 100 6.39 0.21 11.16
N LEU A 101 6.14 0.24 9.86
CA LEU A 101 5.15 -0.64 9.25
C LEU A 101 5.64 -2.10 9.28
N GLU A 102 4.82 -2.97 9.88
CA GLU A 102 5.06 -4.42 9.97
C GLU A 102 4.34 -5.21 8.85
N LYS A 103 4.08 -4.57 7.71
CA LYS A 103 3.36 -5.14 6.57
C LYS A 103 3.68 -4.37 5.29
N ASP A 104 3.41 -5.02 4.16
CA ASP A 104 3.53 -4.40 2.83
C ASP A 104 2.72 -3.11 2.73
N TYR A 105 3.30 -2.13 2.03
CA TYR A 105 2.73 -0.80 1.95
C TYR A 105 2.94 -0.18 0.57
N ALA A 106 1.84 0.05 -0.15
CA ALA A 106 1.88 0.76 -1.41
C ALA A 106 1.98 2.27 -1.16
N CYS A 107 3.08 2.88 -1.60
CA CYS A 107 3.37 4.28 -1.33
C CYS A 107 2.80 5.20 -2.41
N TYR A 108 3.14 4.91 -3.68
CA TYR A 108 2.87 5.82 -4.80
C TYR A 108 2.51 5.07 -6.08
N GLU A 109 1.63 5.67 -6.86
CA GLU A 109 1.40 5.33 -8.26
C GLU A 109 1.95 6.46 -9.12
N LEU A 110 2.91 6.16 -9.99
CA LEU A 110 3.48 7.16 -10.89
C LEU A 110 2.98 6.89 -12.30
N VAL A 111 2.29 7.86 -12.89
CA VAL A 111 1.76 7.79 -14.25
C VAL A 111 2.65 8.61 -15.17
N LEU A 112 3.30 7.93 -16.10
CA LEU A 112 4.17 8.54 -17.12
C LEU A 112 3.30 8.96 -18.31
N THR A 113 3.25 10.25 -18.63
CA THR A 113 2.46 10.73 -19.78
C THR A 113 3.12 10.33 -21.10
N GLU A 114 4.44 10.45 -21.18
CA GLU A 114 5.24 10.14 -22.38
C GLU A 114 6.08 8.86 -22.22
N THR A 115 6.81 8.47 -23.26
CA THR A 115 7.80 7.38 -23.19
C THR A 115 9.11 7.94 -22.68
N VAL A 116 9.75 7.24 -21.75
CA VAL A 116 10.96 7.71 -21.08
C VAL A 116 12.21 7.10 -21.72
N ALA A 117 13.32 7.83 -21.71
CA ALA A 117 14.56 7.34 -22.31
C ALA A 117 15.29 6.32 -21.40
N ASN A 118 14.90 5.03 -21.48
CA ASN A 118 15.61 3.88 -20.89
C ASN A 118 16.07 4.09 -19.43
N VAL A 119 15.14 4.25 -18.49
CA VAL A 119 15.47 4.41 -17.06
C VAL A 119 15.62 3.05 -16.39
N ASP A 120 16.81 2.74 -15.90
CA ASP A 120 17.11 1.53 -15.14
C ASP A 120 17.46 1.84 -13.66
N GLU A 121 17.55 0.80 -12.84
CA GLU A 121 17.94 0.92 -11.43
C GLU A 121 19.29 1.60 -11.26
N GLY A 122 20.25 1.27 -12.14
CA GLY A 122 21.58 1.88 -12.12
C GLY A 122 21.54 3.38 -12.35
N ASN A 123 20.61 3.91 -13.15
CA ASN A 123 20.44 5.34 -13.35
C ASN A 123 20.00 6.03 -12.05
N VAL A 124 19.04 5.42 -11.34
CA VAL A 124 18.55 5.90 -10.03
C VAL A 124 19.65 5.82 -8.98
N SER A 125 20.33 4.68 -8.86
CA SER A 125 21.40 4.45 -7.89
C SER A 125 22.64 5.31 -8.16
N ASN A 126 22.95 5.61 -9.42
CA ASN A 126 24.00 6.57 -9.77
C ASN A 126 23.69 7.99 -9.24
N ILE A 127 22.42 8.39 -9.22
CA ILE A 127 22.01 9.69 -8.66
C ILE A 127 22.08 9.63 -7.13
N LEU A 128 21.60 8.52 -6.53
CA LEU A 128 21.69 8.26 -5.09
C LEU A 128 23.13 8.45 -4.56
N VAL A 129 24.13 7.87 -5.23
CA VAL A 129 25.54 8.00 -4.87
C VAL A 129 26.09 9.40 -5.15
N LYS A 130 25.78 9.98 -6.32
CA LYS A 130 26.32 11.30 -6.71
C LYS A 130 25.80 12.45 -5.85
N GLU A 131 24.58 12.33 -5.35
CA GLU A 131 23.90 13.36 -4.55
C GLU A 131 23.99 13.07 -3.04
N ASP A 132 24.81 12.08 -2.63
CA ASP A 132 25.10 11.73 -1.23
C ASP A 132 23.85 11.36 -0.41
N HIS A 133 22.94 10.60 -1.01
CA HIS A 133 21.69 10.14 -0.38
C HIS A 133 21.79 8.73 0.22
N CYS A 134 22.99 8.14 0.29
CA CYS A 134 23.20 6.78 0.82
C CYS A 134 22.84 6.62 2.30
N SER A 135 22.71 7.71 3.06
CA SER A 135 22.21 7.66 4.44
C SER A 135 20.68 7.54 4.53
N SER A 136 19.96 7.84 3.45
CA SER A 136 18.50 7.83 3.41
C SER A 136 17.94 6.48 2.95
N ILE A 137 18.64 5.80 2.04
CA ILE A 137 18.32 4.45 1.59
C ILE A 137 19.60 3.83 1.01
N GLU A 138 19.78 2.53 1.23
CA GLU A 138 20.94 1.77 0.79
C GLU A 138 20.63 0.95 -0.48
N ASN A 139 21.62 0.86 -1.36
CA ASN A 139 21.68 -0.08 -2.48
C ASN A 139 23.11 -0.60 -2.63
N SER A 140 23.38 -1.77 -2.06
CA SER A 140 24.70 -2.39 -2.06
C SER A 140 25.20 -2.78 -3.45
N ASP A 141 24.30 -3.10 -4.39
CA ASP A 141 24.66 -3.54 -5.75
C ASP A 141 25.34 -2.42 -6.55
N PHE A 142 25.09 -1.16 -6.16
CA PHE A 142 25.68 0.02 -6.77
C PHE A 142 26.62 0.79 -5.81
N GLY A 143 27.07 0.15 -4.73
CA GLY A 143 28.09 0.69 -3.83
C GLY A 143 27.60 1.73 -2.83
N CYS A 144 26.31 1.71 -2.47
CA CYS A 144 25.68 2.67 -1.58
C CYS A 144 25.15 1.97 -0.32
N GLY A 145 25.97 1.85 0.73
CA GLY A 145 25.58 1.13 1.95
C GLY A 145 25.86 -0.37 1.92
N ALA A 146 25.31 -1.11 2.89
CA ALA A 146 25.55 -2.53 3.11
C ALA A 146 24.35 -3.42 2.72
N LYS A 147 23.15 -2.85 2.67
CA LYS A 147 21.92 -3.54 2.25
C LYS A 147 21.51 -3.14 0.84
N ASP A 148 20.81 -4.05 0.19
CA ASP A 148 20.05 -3.75 -1.01
C ASP A 148 18.58 -3.48 -0.65
N GLN A 149 18.19 -2.20 -0.64
CA GLN A 149 16.85 -1.76 -0.25
C GLN A 149 16.06 -1.23 -1.44
N ILE A 150 16.59 -1.28 -2.66
CA ILE A 150 15.91 -0.85 -3.88
C ILE A 150 15.83 -2.03 -4.83
N VAL A 151 14.65 -2.63 -4.94
CA VAL A 151 14.44 -3.78 -5.83
C VAL A 151 13.75 -3.33 -7.12
N TRP A 152 14.38 -3.59 -8.26
CA TRP A 152 13.83 -3.22 -9.55
C TRP A 152 13.07 -4.39 -10.21
N SER A 153 11.75 -4.26 -10.28
CA SER A 153 10.83 -5.26 -10.84
C SER A 153 10.03 -4.68 -12.02
N VAL A 154 10.73 -4.05 -12.95
CA VAL A 154 10.16 -3.51 -14.19
C VAL A 154 10.37 -4.51 -15.34
N ASP A 155 9.38 -4.68 -16.22
CA ASP A 155 9.52 -5.57 -17.38
C ASP A 155 10.74 -5.20 -18.24
N GLY A 156 11.59 -6.19 -18.54
CA GLY A 156 12.87 -5.99 -19.23
C GLY A 156 13.96 -5.24 -18.44
N GLY A 157 13.74 -4.92 -17.16
CA GLY A 157 14.68 -4.21 -16.29
C GLY A 157 14.84 -2.72 -16.60
N ILE A 158 14.10 -2.20 -17.58
CA ILE A 158 14.24 -0.83 -18.09
C ILE A 158 12.86 -0.22 -18.27
N ILE A 159 12.66 0.97 -17.74
CA ILE A 159 11.48 1.80 -17.99
C ILE A 159 11.67 2.53 -19.32
N ASN A 160 10.82 2.22 -20.29
CA ASN A 160 10.80 2.86 -21.60
C ASN A 160 9.35 3.11 -22.04
N THR A 161 8.56 2.03 -22.18
CA THR A 161 7.18 2.08 -22.67
C THR A 161 6.12 2.01 -21.57
N GLN A 162 6.51 1.70 -20.35
CA GLN A 162 5.64 1.60 -19.19
C GLN A 162 4.94 2.94 -18.93
N LYS A 163 3.64 2.89 -18.64
CA LYS A 163 2.81 4.08 -18.40
C LYS A 163 2.45 4.27 -16.94
N VAL A 164 2.52 3.20 -16.16
CA VAL A 164 2.20 3.22 -14.73
C VAL A 164 3.33 2.48 -14.02
N LEU A 165 3.87 3.12 -12.99
CA LEU A 165 4.85 2.53 -12.09
C LEU A 165 4.25 2.51 -10.69
N LEU A 166 4.50 1.43 -9.96
CA LEU A 166 4.10 1.28 -8.57
C LEU A 166 5.35 1.26 -7.69
N ILE A 167 5.41 2.18 -6.73
CA ILE A 167 6.42 2.17 -5.67
C ILE A 167 5.75 1.62 -4.41
N TYR A 168 6.25 0.48 -3.94
CA TYR A 168 5.72 -0.17 -2.74
C TYR A 168 6.83 -0.73 -1.87
N TYR A 169 6.59 -0.74 -0.57
CA TYR A 169 7.44 -1.40 0.41
C TYR A 169 7.06 -2.87 0.54
N ASP A 170 8.06 -3.73 0.39
CA ASP A 170 8.00 -5.17 0.62
C ASP A 170 8.57 -5.45 2.02
N TYR A 171 7.67 -5.78 2.96
CA TYR A 171 8.06 -6.02 4.34
C TYR A 171 8.87 -7.31 4.51
N ALA A 172 8.64 -8.31 3.67
CA ALA A 172 9.37 -9.58 3.76
C ALA A 172 10.85 -9.42 3.44
N ASN A 173 11.17 -8.49 2.52
CA ASN A 173 12.52 -8.24 2.04
C ASN A 173 13.14 -6.95 2.59
N ASP A 174 12.44 -6.18 3.44
CA ASP A 174 12.92 -4.90 3.99
C ASP A 174 13.41 -3.92 2.89
N SER A 175 12.62 -3.80 1.81
CA SER A 175 13.03 -3.08 0.60
C SER A 175 11.88 -2.31 -0.07
N ILE A 176 12.23 -1.26 -0.81
CA ILE A 176 11.32 -0.57 -1.73
C ILE A 176 11.42 -1.24 -3.09
N MET A 177 10.31 -1.71 -3.60
CA MET A 177 10.24 -2.30 -4.93
C MET A 177 9.53 -1.37 -5.91
N VAL A 178 10.16 -1.19 -7.08
CA VAL A 178 9.62 -0.44 -8.21
C VAL A 178 9.08 -1.44 -9.23
N LYS A 179 7.77 -1.41 -9.47
CA LYS A 179 7.08 -2.24 -10.47
C LYS A 179 6.62 -1.40 -11.65
N GLY A 180 6.71 -1.94 -12.86
CA GLY A 180 6.33 -1.24 -14.10
C GLY A 180 6.08 -2.19 -15.25
#